data_AF-A0A2P2EAY2-F1
#
_entry.id   AF-A0A2P2EAY2-F1
#
_cell.length_a   1.000
_cell.length_b   1.000
_cell.length_c   1.000
_cell.angle_alpha   90.00
_cell.angle_beta   90.00
_cell.angle_gamma   90.00
#
_symmetry.space_group_name_H-M   'P 1'
#
loop_
_entity.id
_entity.type
_entity.pdbx_description
1 polymer ?
#
loop_
_entity_poly.entity_id
_entity_poly.type
_entity_poly.pdbx_seq_one_letter_code
_entity_poly.pdbx_strand_id
1 'polypeptide(L)'
;MSAQPTHPVAQAARGEAVLHIDGRPLILCLTMGALARLETAFGVDSLPALEARLRNLSSRDVLVVISALLHGTALSPADLASCRIHPDEAIAAITKAFDGAGV
;
A
#
# COMPACT_ATOMS: atom_id res chain seq x y z
N MET A 1 -33.20 -20.05 5.61
CA MET A 1 -31.93 -20.39 6.27
C MET A 1 -30.84 -20.37 5.20
N SER A 2 -30.33 -19.19 4.88
CA SER A 2 -29.31 -19.01 3.84
C SER A 2 -27.99 -18.75 4.54
N ALA A 3 -27.10 -19.73 4.49
CA ALA A 3 -25.72 -19.58 4.93
C ALA A 3 -25.04 -18.58 3.99
N GLN A 4 -24.57 -17.45 4.52
CA GLN A 4 -23.61 -16.61 3.80
C GLN A 4 -22.28 -17.37 3.71
N PRO A 5 -21.58 -17.33 2.57
CA PRO A 5 -20.22 -17.83 2.48
C PRO A 5 -19.31 -16.92 3.32
N THR A 6 -18.80 -17.46 4.43
CA THR A 6 -17.70 -16.86 5.19
C THR A 6 -16.43 -17.00 4.37
N HIS A 7 -16.10 -15.96 3.61
CA HIS A 7 -14.73 -15.81 3.13
C HIS A 7 -13.79 -15.78 4.35
N PRO A 8 -12.73 -16.60 4.41
CA PRO A 8 -11.82 -16.57 5.54
C PRO A 8 -11.21 -15.17 5.58
N VAL A 9 -11.49 -14.43 6.66
CA VAL A 9 -10.81 -13.18 6.93
C VAL A 9 -9.36 -13.55 7.28
N ALA A 10 -8.46 -13.41 6.32
CA ALA A 10 -7.05 -13.34 6.65
C ALA A 10 -6.90 -12.11 7.56
N GLN A 11 -6.66 -12.34 8.85
CA GLN A 11 -6.32 -11.26 9.76
C GLN A 11 -4.99 -10.70 9.27
N ALA A 12 -5.03 -9.56 8.60
CA ALA A 12 -3.85 -8.86 8.12
C ALA A 12 -2.87 -8.72 9.28
N ALA A 13 -1.60 -9.11 9.06
CA ALA A 13 -0.58 -8.95 10.08
C ALA A 13 -0.34 -7.46 10.36
N ARG A 14 0.43 -7.15 11.40
CA ARG A 14 0.86 -5.77 11.65
C ARG A 14 1.56 -5.21 10.42
N GLY A 15 1.17 -4.01 10.01
CA GLY A 15 1.69 -3.37 8.81
C GLY A 15 1.04 -3.81 7.49
N GLU A 16 0.06 -4.72 7.52
CA GLU A 16 -0.58 -5.23 6.31
C GLU A 16 -1.98 -4.66 6.06
N ALA A 17 -2.30 -4.48 4.78
CA ALA A 17 -3.62 -4.11 4.32
C ALA A 17 -3.93 -4.78 2.98
N VAL A 18 -5.22 -4.96 2.69
CA VAL A 18 -5.67 -5.46 1.38
C VAL A 18 -6.02 -4.27 0.49
N LEU A 19 -5.58 -4.30 -0.76
CA LEU A 19 -5.97 -3.38 -1.82
C LEU A 19 -6.43 -4.18 -3.04
N HIS A 20 -7.58 -3.86 -3.60
CA HIS A 20 -8.04 -4.44 -4.85
C HIS A 20 -7.47 -3.70 -6.06
N ILE A 21 -6.79 -4.44 -6.93
CA ILE A 21 -6.24 -3.95 -8.19
C ILE A 21 -6.82 -4.80 -9.32
N ASP A 22 -7.53 -4.17 -10.26
CA ASP A 22 -8.31 -4.86 -11.30
C ASP A 22 -9.29 -5.90 -10.72
N GLY A 23 -9.87 -5.59 -9.55
CA GLY A 23 -10.78 -6.48 -8.83
C GLY A 23 -10.10 -7.67 -8.14
N ARG A 24 -8.77 -7.78 -8.17
CA ARG A 24 -8.00 -8.82 -7.49
C ARG A 24 -7.45 -8.30 -6.16
N PRO A 25 -7.65 -9.02 -5.03
CA PRO A 25 -7.09 -8.61 -3.75
C PRO A 25 -5.58 -8.85 -3.74
N LEU A 26 -4.81 -7.80 -3.46
CA LEU A 26 -3.37 -7.85 -3.24
C LEU A 26 -3.05 -7.32 -1.83
N ILE A 27 -1.91 -7.75 -1.29
CA ILE A 27 -1.47 -7.35 0.04
C ILE A 27 -0.47 -6.19 -0.08
N LEU A 28 -0.77 -5.09 0.61
CA LEU A 28 0.19 -4.07 0.98
C LEU A 28 0.82 -4.48 2.31
N CYS A 29 2.13 -4.38 2.44
CA CYS A 29 2.88 -4.71 3.65
C CYS A 29 3.95 -3.64 3.89
N LEU A 30 3.79 -2.87 4.96
CA LEU A 30 4.78 -1.90 5.39
C LEU A 30 5.92 -2.62 6.12
N THR A 31 7.03 -2.78 5.42
CA THR A 31 8.26 -3.40 5.92
C THR A 31 9.41 -2.39 5.87
N MET A 32 10.51 -2.67 6.56
CA MET A 32 11.75 -1.89 6.40
C MET A 32 12.22 -1.84 4.94
N GLY A 33 12.06 -2.94 4.20
CA GLY A 33 12.38 -2.97 2.77
C GLY A 33 11.45 -2.08 1.93
N ALA A 34 10.18 -1.95 2.31
CA ALA A 34 9.26 -1.01 1.67
C ALA A 34 9.65 0.44 1.97
N LEU A 35 9.97 0.76 3.23
CA LEU A 35 10.44 2.10 3.63
C LEU A 35 11.70 2.51 2.87
N ALA A 36 12.70 1.64 2.76
CA ALA A 36 13.92 1.91 2.00
C ALA A 36 13.66 2.16 0.50
N ARG A 37 12.66 1.47 -0.09
CA ARG A 37 12.24 1.74 -1.47
C ARG A 37 11.54 3.09 -1.60
N LEU A 38 10.73 3.49 -0.62
CA LEU A 38 10.09 4.80 -0.59
C LEU A 38 11.13 5.92 -0.48
N GLU A 39 12.11 5.77 0.41
CA GLU A 39 13.24 6.70 0.55
C GLU A 39 13.96 6.89 -0.79
N THR A 40 14.32 5.78 -1.43
CA THR A 40 14.95 5.79 -2.76
C THR A 40 14.06 6.46 -3.82
N ALA A 41 12.78 6.12 -3.87
CA ALA A 41 11.85 6.62 -4.89
C ALA A 41 11.55 8.12 -4.74
N PHE A 42 11.55 8.62 -3.50
CA PHE A 42 11.35 10.04 -3.22
C PHE A 42 12.64 10.85 -3.13
N GLY A 43 13.81 10.19 -3.21
CA GLY A 43 15.12 10.85 -3.14
C GLY A 43 15.38 11.48 -1.77
N VAL A 44 15.01 10.77 -0.70
CA VAL A 44 15.23 11.17 0.69
C VAL A 44 16.06 10.11 1.41
N ASP A 45 16.89 10.53 2.37
CA ASP A 45 17.87 9.65 3.04
C ASP A 45 17.55 9.43 4.53
N SER A 46 16.32 9.71 4.96
CA SER A 46 15.92 9.50 6.36
C SER A 46 14.40 9.39 6.54
N LEU A 47 13.97 8.65 7.57
CA LEU A 47 12.56 8.49 7.93
C LEU A 47 11.83 9.82 8.22
N PRO A 48 12.42 10.81 8.93
CA PRO A 48 11.74 12.11 9.11
C PRO A 48 11.56 12.88 7.80
N ALA A 49 12.52 12.80 6.87
CA ALA A 49 12.38 13.41 5.55
C ALA A 49 11.32 12.69 4.71
N LEU A 50 11.24 11.37 4.81
CA LEU A 50 10.18 10.58 4.19
C LEU A 50 8.80 10.96 4.77
N GLU A 51 8.66 11.04 6.09
CA GLU A 51 7.42 11.46 6.74
C GLU A 51 6.94 12.82 6.24
N ALA A 52 7.85 13.80 6.18
CA ALA A 52 7.53 15.13 5.65
C ALA A 52 7.07 15.09 4.19
N ARG A 53 7.67 14.23 3.35
CA ARG A 53 7.28 14.05 1.94
C ARG A 53 5.90 13.38 1.81
N LEU A 54 5.60 12.39 2.65
CA LEU A 54 4.33 11.65 2.66
C LEU A 54 3.13 12.53 3.05
N ARG A 55 3.36 13.68 3.71
CA ARG A 55 2.30 14.66 4.02
C ARG A 55 1.78 15.41 2.78
N ASN A 56 2.47 15.35 1.64
CA ASN A 56 2.08 16.04 0.41
C ASN A 56 2.22 15.12 -0.81
N LEU A 57 1.25 14.23 -1.02
CA LEU A 57 1.27 13.26 -2.11
C LEU A 57 0.38 13.71 -3.27
N SER A 58 0.94 13.63 -4.49
CA SER A 58 0.16 13.60 -5.71
C SER A 58 -0.40 12.21 -5.99
N SER A 59 -1.35 12.07 -6.92
CA SER A 59 -1.84 10.75 -7.35
C SER A 59 -0.73 9.85 -7.90
N ARG A 60 0.32 10.41 -8.51
CA ARG A 60 1.49 9.64 -8.95
C ARG A 60 2.30 9.12 -7.77
N ASP A 61 2.45 9.93 -6.73
CA ASP A 61 3.14 9.52 -5.52
C ASP A 61 2.40 8.39 -4.81
N VAL A 62 1.05 8.40 -4.84
CA VAL A 62 0.24 7.28 -4.32
C VAL A 62 0.56 5.96 -5.04
N LEU A 63 0.73 5.98 -6.38
CA LEU A 63 1.14 4.77 -7.13
C LEU A 63 2.54 4.29 -6.75
N VAL A 64 3.47 5.23 -6.48
CA VAL A 64 4.80 4.90 -5.95
C VAL A 64 4.69 4.23 -4.59
N VAL A 65 3.84 4.75 -3.71
CA VAL A 65 3.59 4.16 -2.38
C VAL A 65 3.04 2.74 -2.51
N ILE A 66 1.99 2.54 -3.32
CA ILE A 66 1.41 1.21 -3.56
C ILE A 66 2.47 0.24 -4.10
N SER A 67 3.23 0.66 -5.12
CA SER A 67 4.29 -0.15 -5.72
C SER A 67 5.33 -0.61 -4.70
N ALA A 68 5.76 0.27 -3.80
CA ALA A 68 6.74 -0.05 -2.77
C ALA A 68 6.19 -1.01 -1.69
N LEU A 69 4.90 -0.90 -1.39
CA LEU A 69 4.21 -1.65 -0.35
C LEU A 69 3.70 -3.02 -0.81
N LEU A 70 3.57 -3.27 -2.12
CA LEU A 70 3.08 -4.55 -2.63
C LEU A 70 3.93 -5.74 -2.14
N HIS A 71 3.25 -6.73 -1.57
CA HIS A 71 3.83 -7.96 -1.07
C HIS A 71 3.48 -9.15 -1.98
N GLY A 72 4.47 -10.01 -2.25
CA GLY A 72 4.30 -11.22 -3.08
C GLY A 72 4.15 -10.95 -4.59
N THR A 73 4.05 -9.69 -5.01
CA THR A 73 4.04 -9.27 -6.41
C THR A 73 4.79 -7.95 -6.55
N ALA A 74 5.40 -7.73 -7.71
CA ALA A 74 6.09 -6.49 -8.05
C ALA A 74 5.39 -5.86 -9.26
N LEU A 75 4.73 -4.73 -9.05
CA LEU A 75 4.16 -3.89 -10.10
C LEU A 75 4.80 -2.52 -9.99
N SER A 76 5.31 -2.00 -11.11
CA SER A 76 5.86 -0.64 -11.14
C SER A 76 4.75 0.41 -11.07
N PRO A 77 5.06 1.67 -10.73
CA PRO A 77 4.06 2.74 -10.77
C PRO A 77 3.44 2.91 -12.16
N ALA A 78 4.19 2.60 -13.23
CA ALA A 78 3.70 2.62 -14.61
C ALA A 78 2.70 1.50 -14.90
N ASP A 79 2.95 0.29 -14.37
CA ASP A 79 2.00 -0.83 -14.48
C ASP A 79 0.70 -0.48 -13.73
N LEU A 80 0.82 0.04 -12.50
CA LEU A 80 -0.31 0.44 -11.66
C LEU A 80 -1.15 1.56 -12.27
N ALA A 81 -0.53 2.48 -13.03
CA ALA A 81 -1.24 3.56 -13.71
C ALA A 81 -2.21 3.05 -14.79
N SER A 82 -2.02 1.82 -15.27
CA SER A 82 -2.89 1.17 -16.26
C SER A 82 -3.96 0.28 -15.60
N CYS A 83 -3.86 0.03 -14.29
CA CYS A 83 -4.80 -0.79 -13.53
C CYS A 83 -5.99 0.04 -13.01
N ARG A 84 -7.10 -0.65 -12.72
CA ARG A 84 -8.22 -0.09 -11.96
C ARG A 84 -7.93 -0.18 -10.47
N ILE A 85 -7.75 0.97 -9.85
CA ILE A 85 -7.56 1.14 -8.41
C ILE A 85 -8.54 2.21 -7.94
N HIS A 86 -9.37 1.90 -6.94
CA HIS A 86 -10.27 2.88 -6.36
C HIS A 86 -9.50 3.85 -5.44
N PRO A 87 -9.58 5.18 -5.63
CA PRO A 87 -8.80 6.14 -4.84
C PRO A 87 -9.05 6.04 -3.32
N ASP A 88 -10.31 5.92 -2.91
CA ASP A 88 -10.68 5.82 -1.50
C ASP A 88 -10.13 4.55 -0.86
N GLU A 89 -10.15 3.44 -1.61
CA GLU A 89 -9.61 2.17 -1.16
C GLU A 89 -8.08 2.20 -1.07
N ALA A 90 -7.41 2.81 -2.03
CA ALA A 90 -5.96 2.99 -2.00
C ALA A 90 -5.53 3.77 -0.76
N ILE A 91 -6.18 4.91 -0.48
CA ILE A 91 -5.89 5.73 0.70
C ILE A 91 -6.16 4.91 1.97
N ALA A 92 -7.31 4.25 2.08
CA ALA A 92 -7.66 3.46 3.26
C ALA A 92 -6.66 2.30 3.51
N ALA A 93 -6.23 1.61 2.45
CA ALA A 93 -5.27 0.52 2.55
C ALA A 93 -3.88 1.02 2.97
N ILE A 94 -3.43 2.16 2.43
CA ILE A 94 -2.16 2.78 2.83
C ILE A 94 -2.24 3.18 4.31
N THR A 95 -3.25 3.94 4.72
CA THR A 95 -3.42 4.37 6.12
C THR A 95 -3.42 3.17 7.07
N LYS A 96 -4.17 2.12 6.73
CA LYS A 96 -4.22 0.90 7.54
C LYS A 96 -2.86 0.21 7.66
N ALA A 97 -2.06 0.19 6.61
CA ALA A 97 -0.71 -0.39 6.65
C ALA A 97 0.22 0.42 7.58
N PHE A 98 0.13 1.75 7.59
CA PHE A 98 0.90 2.59 8.52
C PHE A 98 0.43 2.43 9.96
N ASP A 99 -0.88 2.54 10.21
CA ASP A 99 -1.48 2.35 11.55
C ASP A 99 -1.12 0.98 12.14
N GLY A 100 -1.18 -0.08 11.33
CA GLY A 100 -0.86 -1.44 11.75
C GLY A 100 0.61 -1.66 12.10
N ALA A 101 1.52 -0.85 11.56
CA ALA A 101 2.94 -0.89 11.86
C ALA A 101 3.33 -0.04 13.08
N GLY A 102 2.46 0.88 13.50
CA GLY A 102 2.68 1.76 14.65
C GLY A 102 3.67 2.90 14.37
N VAL A 103 3.67 3.40 13.13
CA VAL A 103 4.48 4.53 12.65
C VAL A 103 3.62 5.72 12.26
#